data_AF-A0A1V4S6D0-F1
#
_entry.id   AF-A0A1V4S6D0-F1
#
_cell.length_a   1.000
_cell.length_b   1.000
_cell.length_c   1.000
_cell.angle_alpha   90.00
_cell.angle_beta   90.00
_cell.angle_gamma   90.00
#
_symmetry.space_group_name_H-M   'P 1'
#
loop_
_entity.id
_entity.type
_entity.pdbx_description
1 polymer ?
#
loop_
_entity_poly.entity_id
_entity_poly.type
_entity_poly.pdbx_seq_one_letter_code
_entity_poly.pdbx_strand_id
1 'polypeptide(L)' 'EVELNAKLIDRDSGKTIWQAKNMTERAAFEVSVDPLSNRFNQKKALQAIARRLAQRLYLKTMDRF' A
#
# COMPACT_ATOMS: atom_id res chain seq x y z
N GLU A 1 -11.07 -2.67 0.20
CA GLU A 1 -10.04 -2.22 1.15
C GLU A 1 -8.78 -3.03 0.95
N VAL A 2 -7.60 -2.45 1.20
CA VAL A 2 -6.32 -3.18 1.18
C VAL A 2 -5.59 -2.92 2.49
N GLU A 3 -5.02 -3.97 3.05
CA GLU A 3 -4.18 -3.92 4.24
C GLU A 3 -2.73 -4.28 3.87
N LEU A 4 -1.77 -3.53 4.42
CA LEU A 4 -0.34 -3.78 4.30
C LEU A 4 0.32 -3.91 5.68
N ASN A 5 1.09 -4.97 5.83
CA ASN A 5 2.02 -5.18 6.94
C ASN A 5 3.45 -5.13 6.40
N ALA A 6 4.31 -4.32 6.99
CA ALA A 6 5.68 -4.08 6.53
C ALA A 6 6.70 -4.28 7.66
N LYS A 7 7.85 -4.86 7.34
CA LYS A 7 8.99 -4.99 8.24
C LYS A 7 10.28 -4.60 7.52
N LEU A 8 11.15 -3.90 8.24
CA LEU A 8 12.54 -3.67 7.83
C LEU A 8 13.42 -4.62 8.64
N ILE A 9 14.24 -5.39 7.95
CA ILE A 9 15.13 -6.38 8.54
C ILE A 9 16.57 -5.95 8.31
N ASP A 10 17.39 -6.11 9.34
CA ASP A 10 18.84 -6.11 9.20
C ASP A 10 19.24 -7.38 8.44
N ARG A 11 20.01 -7.21 7.36
CA ARG A 11 20.30 -8.32 6.43
C ARG A 11 21.22 -9.37 7.04
N ASP A 12 22.17 -8.95 7.86
CA ASP A 12 23.24 -9.81 8.37
C ASP A 12 22.76 -10.62 9.58
N SER A 13 22.01 -10.01 10.49
CA SER A 13 21.47 -10.68 11.69
C SER A 13 20.06 -11.25 11.50
N GLY A 14 19.34 -10.85 10.44
CA GLY A 14 17.92 -11.18 10.24
C GLY A 14 16.98 -10.51 11.24
N LYS A 15 17.50 -9.64 12.13
CA LYS A 15 16.73 -8.96 13.16
C LYS A 15 15.78 -7.96 12.53
N THR A 16 14.53 -7.94 12.99
CA THR A 16 13.59 -6.87 12.61
C THR A 16 14.00 -5.59 13.33
N ILE A 17 14.37 -4.56 12.57
CA ILE A 17 14.81 -3.26 13.10
C ILE A 17 13.70 -2.21 13.08
N TRP A 18 12.65 -2.44 12.29
CA TRP A 18 11.45 -1.63 12.26
C TRP A 18 10.26 -2.41 11.71
N GLN A 19 9.05 -2.05 12.13
CA GLN A 19 7.81 -2.64 11.62
C GLN A 19 6.67 -1.62 11.60
N ALA A 20 5.78 -1.75 10.62
CA ALA A 20 4.47 -1.12 10.62
C ALA A 20 3.40 -2.18 10.33
N LYS A 21 2.35 -2.19 11.13
CA LYS A 21 1.23 -3.12 11.02
C LYS A 21 -0.06 -2.38 10.73
N ASN A 22 -1.04 -3.09 10.19
CA ASN A 22 -2.41 -2.63 10.00
C ASN A 22 -2.49 -1.33 9.17
N MET A 23 -1.64 -1.18 8.15
CA MET A 23 -1.72 -0.03 7.25
C MET A 23 -2.85 -0.26 6.26
N THR A 24 -4.00 0.33 6.53
CA THR A 24 -5.18 0.23 5.68
C THR A 24 -5.30 1.44 4.75
N GLU A 25 -5.74 1.16 3.52
CA GLU A 25 -6.09 2.17 2.52
C GLU A 25 -7.30 1.72 1.70
N ARG A 26 -8.06 2.71 1.22
CA ARG A 26 -9.24 2.50 0.38
C ARG A 26 -9.34 3.55 -0.71
N ALA A 27 -9.89 3.13 -1.85
CA ALA A 27 -10.23 4.00 -2.96
C ALA A 27 -11.56 3.54 -3.55
N ALA A 28 -12.45 4.49 -3.80
CA ALA A 28 -13.64 4.26 -4.61
C ALA A 28 -13.26 4.28 -6.10
N PHE A 29 -14.04 3.57 -6.91
CA PHE A 29 -13.98 3.66 -8.36
C PHE A 29 -15.38 3.57 -8.93
N GLU A 30 -15.57 4.17 -10.10
CA GLU A 30 -16.85 4.17 -10.79
C GLU A 30 -17.14 2.80 -11.40
N VAL A 31 -18.39 2.34 -11.24
CA VAL A 31 -18.91 1.10 -11.82
C VAL A 31 -19.93 1.46 -12.89
N SER A 32 -19.72 0.93 -14.08
CA SER A 32 -20.54 1.13 -15.28
C SER A 32 -21.10 -0.20 -15.80
N VAL A 33 -21.88 -0.13 -16.88
CA VAL A 33 -22.38 -1.33 -17.58
C VAL A 33 -21.28 -2.07 -18.35
N ASP A 34 -20.17 -1.41 -18.70
CA ASP A 34 -19.06 -2.02 -19.44
C ASP A 34 -18.07 -2.73 -18.49
N PRO A 35 -17.94 -4.08 -18.57
CA PRO A 35 -17.02 -4.83 -17.72
C PRO A 35 -15.55 -4.47 -17.92
N LEU A 36 -15.14 -4.05 -19.13
CA LEU A 36 -13.74 -3.67 -19.40
C LEU A 36 -13.39 -2.36 -18.71
N SER A 37 -14.27 -1.36 -18.81
CA SER A 37 -14.15 -0.11 -18.07
C SER A 37 -14.10 -0.34 -16.56
N ASN A 38 -14.93 -1.25 -16.02
CA ASN A 38 -14.91 -1.59 -14.60
C ASN A 38 -13.57 -2.18 -14.15
N ARG A 39 -13.01 -3.12 -14.94
CA ARG A 39 -11.70 -3.72 -14.65
C ARG A 39 -10.57 -2.69 -14.70
N PHE A 40 -10.63 -1.78 -15.67
CA PHE A 40 -9.66 -0.68 -15.78
C PHE A 40 -9.75 0.27 -14.58
N ASN A 41 -10.97 0.68 -14.19
CA ASN A 41 -11.23 1.55 -13.05
C ASN A 41 -10.76 0.92 -11.74
N GLN A 42 -11.03 -0.38 -11.54
CA GLN A 42 -10.54 -1.13 -10.38
C GLN A 42 -9.01 -1.18 -10.34
N LYS A 43 -8.34 -1.41 -11.47
CA LYS A 43 -6.87 -1.39 -11.56
C LYS A 43 -6.31 -0.02 -11.19
N LYS A 44 -6.92 1.07 -11.66
CA LYS A 44 -6.53 2.43 -11.29
C LYS A 44 -6.72 2.69 -9.79
N ALA A 45 -7.81 2.26 -9.19
CA ALA A 45 -8.03 2.40 -7.75
C ALA A 45 -6.98 1.64 -6.92
N LEU A 46 -6.62 0.42 -7.35
CA LEU A 46 -5.55 -0.34 -6.69
C LEU A 46 -4.19 0.36 -6.81
N GLN A 47 -3.87 0.93 -7.98
CA GLN A 47 -2.65 1.72 -8.16
C GLN A 47 -2.61 2.97 -7.26
N ALA A 48 -3.75 3.63 -7.07
CA ALA A 48 -3.87 4.77 -6.16
C ALA A 48 -3.63 4.37 -4.70
N ILE A 49 -4.21 3.25 -4.28
CA ILE A 49 -3.97 2.66 -2.95
C ILE A 49 -2.48 2.34 -2.77
N ALA A 50 -1.86 1.66 -3.73
CA ALA A 50 -0.44 1.30 -3.67
C ALA A 50 0.47 2.53 -3.55
N ARG A 51 0.19 3.60 -4.31
CA ARG A 51 0.95 4.85 -4.23
C ARG A 51 0.85 5.52 -2.86
N ARG A 52 -0.34 5.57 -2.25
CA ARG A 52 -0.55 6.14 -0.91
C ARG A 52 0.14 5.33 0.17
N LEU A 53 0.02 4.00 0.12
CA LEU A 53 0.72 3.11 1.05
C LEU A 53 2.25 3.27 0.95
N ALA A 54 2.79 3.34 -0.27
CA ALA A 54 4.21 3.55 -0.50
C ALA A 54 4.70 4.89 0.06
N GLN A 55 3.95 5.98 -0.15
CA GLN A 55 4.26 7.30 0.43
C GLN A 55 4.26 7.26 1.96
N ARG A 56 3.24 6.65 2.56
CA ARG A 56 3.16 6.49 4.03
C ARG A 56 4.31 5.66 4.58
N LEU A 57 4.71 4.59 3.87
CA LEU A 57 5.86 3.78 4.24
C LEU A 57 7.15 4.60 4.21
N TYR A 58 7.38 5.35 3.11
CA TYR A 58 8.54 6.22 2.95
C TYR A 58 8.66 7.26 4.08
N LEU A 59 7.56 7.97 4.38
CA LEU A 59 7.53 8.95 5.47
C LEU A 59 7.85 8.31 6.81
N LYS A 60 7.22 7.17 7.13
CA LYS A 60 7.49 6.44 8.39
C LYS A 60 8.93 5.95 8.51
N THR A 61 9.58 5.64 7.39
CA THR A 61 11.00 5.26 7.40
C THR A 61 11.91 6.46 7.54
N MET A 62 11.63 7.60 6.88
CA MET A 62 12.43 8.83 7.05
C MET A 62 12.31 9.43 8.46
N ASP A 63 11.14 9.36 9.10
CA ASP A 63 10.99 9.85 10.47
C ASP A 63 11.85 9.04 11.47
N ARG A 64 12.25 7.82 11.10
CA ARG A 64 12.98 6.89 11.95
C ARG A 64 14.47 6.83 11.64
N PHE A 65 14.86 7.02 10.39
CA PHE A 65 16.21 6.84 9.85
C PHE A 65 16.62 8.04 8.99
#